data_AF-A0A6A6W1S0-F1
#
_entry.id   AF-A0A6A6W1S0-F1
#
_cell.length_a   1.000
_cell.length_b   1.000
_cell.length_c   1.000
_cell.angle_alpha   90.00
_cell.angle_beta   90.00
_cell.angle_gamma   90.00
#
_symmetry.space_group_name_H-M   'P 1'
#
loop_
_entity.id
_entity.type
_entity.pdbx_description
1 polymer ?
#
loop_
_entity_poly.entity_id
_entity_poly.type
_entity_poly.pdbx_seq_one_letter_code
_entity_poly.pdbx_strand_id
1 'polypeptide(L)'
;MRHFFETLDEMAKFPNTLGVMVAYELINDTQSMKCAPVLKAAVKDLKKYMRFQSESTGQRVLPIGYDASSARLPLFETLYYLSCGDSDARIDFVSCKGYEWVGSKSSIKISGWQTLIEQFQHLPTPIFFSEYGTTMPTYTVSATTESREFTETSALFSPAMTHVFSGGCVYEFWRSRNGYGMLQVFQGGAIVEKRAGPLGIMLVYADFFNYQKRLAAAREVEPNTLAAHTDRTGYERVFETVQRRDIADMGEVPDSPIDWAQFINL
;
A
#
# COMPACT_ATOMS: atom_id res chain seq x y z
N MET A 1 14.24 13.27 9.23
CA MET A 1 14.39 12.15 10.19
C MET A 1 13.74 12.41 11.55
N ARG A 2 13.97 13.54 12.25
CA ARG A 2 13.35 13.80 13.56
C ARG A 2 11.84 13.51 13.61
N HIS A 3 11.07 14.03 12.66
CA HIS A 3 9.62 13.77 12.57
C HIS A 3 9.26 12.29 12.38
N PHE A 4 10.12 11.49 11.73
CA PHE A 4 9.88 10.05 11.64
C PHE A 4 10.05 9.37 13.00
N PHE A 5 11.08 9.75 13.77
CA PHE A 5 11.30 9.20 15.12
C PHE A 5 10.16 9.58 16.07
N GLU A 6 9.75 10.85 16.08
CA GLU A 6 8.58 11.31 16.85
C GLU A 6 7.30 10.54 16.47
N THR A 7 7.07 10.33 15.17
CA THR A 7 5.94 9.54 14.68
C THR A 7 6.04 8.08 15.15
N LEU A 8 7.23 7.48 15.10
CA LEU A 8 7.45 6.11 15.56
C LEU A 8 7.15 5.96 17.05
N ASP A 9 7.66 6.87 17.88
CA ASP A 9 7.44 6.86 19.33
C ASP A 9 5.95 7.01 19.68
N GLU A 10 5.22 7.90 19.01
CA GLU A 10 3.79 8.06 19.24
C GLU A 10 2.99 6.86 18.75
N MET A 11 3.23 6.41 17.51
CA MET A 11 2.41 5.38 16.88
C MET A 11 2.71 3.98 17.42
N ALA A 12 3.90 3.73 17.98
CA ALA A 12 4.25 2.45 18.59
C ALA A 12 3.45 2.12 19.86
N LYS A 13 2.87 3.14 20.51
CA LYS A 13 2.02 3.00 21.72
C LYS A 13 0.72 2.25 21.43
N PHE A 14 0.28 2.21 20.17
CA PHE A 14 -0.99 1.60 19.79
C PHE A 14 -0.77 0.20 19.21
N PRO A 15 -1.37 -0.86 19.79
CA PRO A 15 -1.20 -2.24 19.32
C PRO A 15 -1.81 -2.47 17.93
N ASN A 16 -2.77 -1.62 17.52
CA ASN A 16 -3.42 -1.68 16.21
C ASN A 16 -2.73 -0.81 15.14
N THR A 17 -1.60 -0.16 15.44
CA THR A 17 -0.78 0.45 14.38
C THR A 17 -0.13 -0.66 13.56
N LEU A 18 -0.56 -0.84 12.32
CA LEU A 18 -0.02 -1.87 11.43
C LEU A 18 1.48 -1.63 11.14
N GLY A 19 1.85 -0.41 10.75
CA GLY A 19 3.20 -0.02 10.38
C GLY A 19 3.26 1.45 9.97
N VAL A 20 4.44 1.89 9.53
CA VAL A 20 4.69 3.26 9.03
C VAL A 20 5.27 3.22 7.62
N MET A 21 5.02 4.24 6.80
CA MET A 21 5.61 4.35 5.47
C MET A 21 6.86 5.23 5.53
N VAL A 22 7.98 4.78 4.95
CA VAL A 22 9.19 5.61 4.80
C VAL A 22 8.99 6.71 3.75
N ALA A 23 8.13 6.46 2.77
CA ALA A 23 7.73 7.42 1.75
C ALA A 23 6.42 6.97 1.07
N TYR A 24 5.74 7.92 0.44
CA TYR A 24 4.52 7.75 -0.35
C TYR A 24 4.77 8.32 -1.74
N GLU A 25 4.71 7.47 -2.77
CA GLU A 25 4.81 7.82 -4.19
C GLU A 25 6.04 8.66 -4.58
N LEU A 26 7.13 8.59 -3.81
CA LEU A 26 8.32 9.41 -4.03
C LEU A 26 9.03 9.07 -5.35
N ILE A 27 9.11 7.78 -5.66
CA ILE A 27 9.65 7.27 -6.93
C ILE A 27 8.46 7.04 -7.87
N ASN A 28 8.37 7.91 -8.87
CA ASN A 28 7.26 7.96 -9.83
C ASN A 28 7.72 8.08 -11.30
N ASP A 29 9.02 8.18 -11.53
CA ASP A 29 9.67 8.18 -12.85
C ASP A 29 11.11 7.64 -12.75
N THR A 30 11.77 7.47 -13.90
CA THR A 30 13.17 7.02 -13.95
C THR A 30 14.13 7.99 -13.25
N GLN A 31 13.84 9.30 -13.25
CA GLN A 31 14.73 10.30 -12.66
C GLN A 31 14.73 10.24 -11.12
N SER A 32 13.59 9.91 -10.52
CA SER A 32 13.39 9.77 -9.08
C SER A 32 13.91 8.43 -8.52
N MET A 33 14.22 7.43 -9.37
CA MET A 33 14.84 6.17 -8.94
C MET A 33 16.14 6.36 -8.15
N LYS A 34 16.91 7.42 -8.44
CA LYS A 34 18.13 7.77 -7.69
C LYS A 34 17.89 8.07 -6.21
N CYS A 35 16.64 8.23 -5.78
CA CYS A 35 16.26 8.36 -4.38
C CYS A 35 16.23 7.01 -3.65
N ALA A 36 16.17 5.88 -4.36
CA ALA A 36 16.03 4.55 -3.76
C ALA A 36 17.16 4.19 -2.77
N PRO A 37 18.45 4.47 -3.02
CA PRO A 37 19.49 4.21 -2.03
C PRO A 37 19.32 5.06 -0.76
N VAL A 38 18.90 6.32 -0.90
CA VAL A 38 18.61 7.21 0.23
C VAL A 38 17.45 6.68 1.06
N LEU A 39 16.41 6.12 0.41
CA LEU A 39 15.30 5.46 1.11
C LEU A 39 15.80 4.23 1.90
N LYS A 40 16.67 3.39 1.34
CA LYS A 40 17.26 2.26 2.09
C LYS A 40 18.07 2.70 3.29
N ALA A 41 18.85 3.77 3.14
CA ALA A 41 19.60 4.34 4.26
C ALA A 41 18.67 4.91 5.34
N ALA A 42 17.56 5.55 4.96
CA ALA A 42 16.52 5.99 5.89
C ALA A 42 15.85 4.82 6.62
N VAL A 43 15.49 3.74 5.91
CA VAL A 43 14.96 2.50 6.51
C VAL A 43 15.94 1.93 7.53
N LYS A 44 17.23 1.85 7.18
CA LYS A 44 18.31 1.40 8.06
C LYS A 44 18.36 2.21 9.35
N ASP A 45 18.30 3.53 9.24
CA ASP A 45 18.33 4.43 10.39
C ASP A 45 17.08 4.32 11.27
N LEU A 46 15.89 4.24 10.67
CA LEU A 46 14.63 4.06 11.38
C LEU A 46 14.60 2.72 12.13
N LYS A 47 15.04 1.64 11.49
CA LYS A 47 15.16 0.33 12.13
C LYS A 47 16.19 0.33 13.25
N LYS A 48 17.33 0.99 13.07
CA LYS A 48 18.34 1.15 14.12
C LYS A 48 17.77 1.90 15.33
N TYR A 49 17.05 3.00 15.10
CA TYR A 49 16.38 3.76 16.14
C TYR A 49 15.35 2.91 16.89
N MET A 50 14.45 2.22 16.19
CA MET A 50 13.43 1.38 16.83
C MET A 50 14.03 0.22 17.62
N ARG A 51 15.13 -0.39 17.16
CA ARG A 51 15.86 -1.41 17.93
C ARG A 51 16.38 -0.84 19.23
N PHE A 52 17.02 0.32 19.18
CA PHE A 52 17.50 1.01 20.39
C PHE A 52 16.36 1.33 21.36
N GLN A 53 15.23 1.85 20.88
CA GLN A 53 14.05 2.14 21.70
C GLN A 53 13.46 0.86 22.31
N SER A 54 13.37 -0.22 21.53
CA SER A 54 12.90 -1.53 21.99
C SER A 54 13.79 -2.12 23.08
N GLU A 55 15.11 -2.03 22.92
CA GLU A 55 16.08 -2.52 23.91
C GLU A 55 16.10 -1.66 25.18
N SER A 56 15.93 -0.35 25.05
CA SER A 56 16.02 0.59 26.18
C SER A 56 14.73 0.72 26.99
N THR A 57 13.57 0.62 26.32
CA THR A 57 12.26 0.93 26.93
C THR A 57 11.20 -0.15 26.73
N GLY A 58 11.48 -1.19 25.94
CA GLY A 58 10.49 -2.18 25.55
C GLY A 58 9.49 -1.69 24.51
N GLN A 59 9.75 -0.55 23.85
CA GLN A 59 8.90 -0.03 22.77
C GLN A 59 8.75 -1.04 21.63
N ARG A 60 7.52 -1.19 21.12
CA ARG A 60 7.25 -2.07 19.98
C ARG A 60 7.94 -1.57 18.72
N VAL A 61 8.61 -2.48 18.00
CA VAL A 61 9.16 -2.21 16.66
C VAL A 61 8.02 -2.27 15.64
N LEU A 62 7.81 -1.17 14.92
CA LEU A 62 6.85 -1.09 13.83
C LEU A 62 7.50 -1.55 12.52
N PRO A 63 6.79 -2.31 11.66
CA PRO A 63 7.30 -2.59 10.33
C PRO A 63 7.30 -1.29 9.50
N ILE A 64 8.27 -1.16 8.61
CA ILE A 64 8.43 -0.01 7.71
C ILE A 64 8.07 -0.42 6.29
N GLY A 65 7.11 0.27 5.70
CA GLY A 65 6.71 0.05 4.31
C GLY A 65 7.09 1.18 3.36
N TYR A 66 6.82 0.96 2.09
CA TYR A 66 6.87 1.97 1.04
C TYR A 66 5.58 1.86 0.22
N ASP A 67 4.92 3.00 -0.02
CA ASP A 67 3.78 3.07 -0.92
C ASP A 67 4.21 3.55 -2.29
N ALA A 68 4.00 2.71 -3.29
CA ALA A 68 4.47 2.96 -4.64
C ALA A 68 3.39 3.60 -5.51
N SER A 69 3.86 4.45 -6.42
CA SER A 69 2.98 5.13 -7.36
C SER A 69 2.36 4.15 -8.36
N SER A 70 1.16 4.49 -8.86
CA SER A 70 0.48 3.75 -9.94
C SER A 70 1.17 3.88 -11.31
N ALA A 71 2.36 4.50 -11.36
CA ALA A 71 3.06 4.77 -12.61
C ALA A 71 3.71 3.48 -13.12
N ARG A 72 3.21 3.04 -14.27
CA ARG A 72 3.76 1.93 -15.04
C ARG A 72 5.23 2.22 -15.34
N LEU A 73 6.10 1.51 -14.63
CA LEU A 73 7.56 1.46 -14.73
C LEU A 73 8.32 2.63 -14.05
N PRO A 74 9.38 2.32 -13.28
CA PRO A 74 9.92 1.00 -12.90
C PRO A 74 9.43 0.62 -11.49
N LEU A 75 8.12 0.43 -11.36
CA LEU A 75 7.46 0.02 -10.11
C LEU A 75 8.08 -1.27 -9.56
N PHE A 76 8.23 -2.29 -10.40
CA PHE A 76 8.73 -3.59 -9.97
C PHE A 76 10.19 -3.52 -9.52
N GLU A 77 11.05 -2.88 -10.30
CA GLU A 77 12.49 -2.75 -10.01
C GLU A 77 12.72 -1.94 -8.74
N THR A 78 11.95 -0.86 -8.54
CA THR A 78 12.01 -0.05 -7.31
C THR A 78 11.61 -0.87 -6.09
N LEU A 79 10.47 -1.55 -6.16
CA LEU A 79 9.96 -2.36 -5.06
C LEU A 79 10.89 -3.53 -4.73
N TYR A 80 11.43 -4.18 -5.76
CA TYR A 80 12.40 -5.25 -5.60
C TYR A 80 13.69 -4.73 -4.95
N TYR A 81 14.23 -3.61 -5.41
CA TYR A 81 15.44 -2.99 -4.84
C TYR A 81 15.28 -2.66 -3.35
N LEU A 82 14.14 -2.07 -2.98
CA LEU A 82 13.83 -1.71 -1.59
C LEU A 82 13.60 -2.96 -0.72
N SER A 83 13.14 -4.07 -1.30
CA SER A 83 12.81 -5.32 -0.58
C SER A 83 14.01 -6.27 -0.39
N CYS A 84 15.11 -6.06 -1.11
CA CYS A 84 16.26 -6.96 -1.16
C CYS A 84 17.53 -6.39 -0.47
N GLY A 85 18.56 -7.22 -0.31
CA GLY A 85 19.83 -6.86 0.33
C GLY A 85 19.81 -7.00 1.85
N ASP A 86 20.61 -6.18 2.53
CA ASP A 86 20.79 -6.25 3.99
C ASP A 86 19.46 -6.13 4.74
N SER A 87 19.27 -7.02 5.71
CA SER A 87 17.98 -7.14 6.42
C SER A 87 17.57 -5.91 7.21
N ASP A 88 18.55 -5.10 7.61
CA ASP A 88 18.33 -3.84 8.32
C ASP A 88 18.04 -2.68 7.37
N ALA A 89 18.34 -2.79 6.07
CA ALA A 89 18.12 -1.75 5.06
C ALA A 89 16.95 -2.02 4.10
N ARG A 90 16.34 -3.21 4.14
CA ARG A 90 15.14 -3.53 3.36
C ARG A 90 13.85 -3.07 4.03
N ILE A 91 12.82 -2.73 3.25
CA ILE A 91 11.46 -2.51 3.76
C ILE A 91 10.82 -3.83 4.22
N ASP A 92 9.80 -3.73 5.07
CA ASP A 92 9.07 -4.86 5.69
C ASP A 92 7.73 -5.16 5.03
N PHE A 93 7.15 -4.19 4.30
CA PHE A 93 5.97 -4.40 3.45
C PHE A 93 5.94 -3.38 2.31
N VAL A 94 5.14 -3.66 1.30
CA VAL A 94 4.93 -2.81 0.13
C VAL A 94 3.44 -2.55 -0.01
N SER A 95 3.09 -1.35 -0.49
CA SER A 95 1.78 -1.13 -1.07
C SER A 95 1.87 -0.46 -2.42
N CYS A 96 0.83 -0.64 -3.22
CA CYS A 96 0.65 0.04 -4.50
C CYS A 96 -0.84 0.31 -4.74
N LYS A 97 -1.15 1.11 -5.75
CA LYS A 97 -2.53 1.40 -6.14
C LYS A 97 -3.04 0.36 -7.15
N GLY A 98 -4.30 -0.05 -7.02
CA GLY A 98 -4.98 -1.02 -7.88
C GLY A 98 -6.19 -0.43 -8.60
N TYR A 99 -5.99 0.60 -9.42
CA TYR A 99 -7.07 1.32 -10.13
C TYR A 99 -7.33 0.82 -11.56
N GLU A 100 -6.68 -0.25 -11.99
CA GLU A 100 -6.82 -0.78 -13.35
C GLU A 100 -8.13 -1.57 -13.55
N TRP A 101 -8.83 -1.90 -12.46
CA TRP A 101 -10.12 -2.57 -12.53
C TRP A 101 -11.26 -1.59 -12.78
N VAL A 102 -11.88 -1.68 -13.97
CA VAL A 102 -12.87 -0.71 -14.43
C VAL A 102 -14.19 -1.40 -14.78
N GLY A 103 -15.23 -1.13 -14.00
CA GLY A 103 -16.60 -1.62 -14.24
C GLY A 103 -16.82 -3.10 -13.87
N SER A 104 -18.10 -3.51 -13.83
CA SER A 104 -18.53 -4.84 -13.36
C SER A 104 -18.23 -5.98 -14.32
N LYS A 105 -17.97 -5.67 -15.60
CA LYS A 105 -17.57 -6.65 -16.62
C LYS A 105 -16.05 -6.91 -16.66
N SER A 106 -15.29 -6.29 -15.78
CA SER A 106 -13.85 -6.53 -15.65
C SER A 106 -13.57 -7.90 -15.01
N SER A 107 -12.32 -8.33 -15.08
CA SER A 107 -11.79 -9.57 -14.52
C SER A 107 -10.30 -9.40 -14.26
N ILE A 108 -9.67 -10.32 -13.53
CA ILE A 108 -8.22 -10.31 -13.27
C ILE A 108 -7.41 -10.14 -14.57
N LYS A 109 -7.85 -10.77 -15.66
CA LYS A 109 -7.20 -10.66 -16.97
C LYS A 109 -7.49 -9.30 -17.64
N ILE A 110 -8.73 -8.83 -17.60
CA ILE A 110 -9.14 -7.58 -18.26
C ILE A 110 -8.51 -6.36 -17.57
N SER A 111 -8.45 -6.35 -16.24
CA SER A 111 -7.82 -5.27 -15.47
C SER A 111 -6.29 -5.26 -15.58
N GLY A 112 -5.68 -6.35 -16.08
CA GLY A 112 -4.23 -6.50 -16.06
C GLY A 112 -3.66 -6.90 -14.69
N TRP A 113 -4.50 -7.19 -13.69
CA TRP A 113 -4.04 -7.72 -12.40
C TRP A 113 -3.33 -9.07 -12.53
N GLN A 114 -3.59 -9.83 -13.59
CA GLN A 114 -2.82 -11.02 -13.94
C GLN A 114 -1.32 -10.71 -14.06
N THR A 115 -0.96 -9.60 -14.69
CA THR A 115 0.45 -9.17 -14.82
C THR A 115 1.04 -8.76 -13.48
N LEU A 116 0.24 -8.13 -12.60
CA LEU A 116 0.69 -7.79 -11.24
C LEU A 116 0.97 -9.05 -10.42
N ILE A 117 0.11 -10.07 -10.51
CA ILE A 117 0.32 -11.38 -9.88
C ILE A 117 1.65 -11.98 -10.38
N GLU A 118 1.83 -12.04 -11.70
CA GLU A 118 3.02 -12.63 -12.33
C GLU A 118 4.32 -11.93 -11.93
N GLN A 119 4.28 -10.60 -11.79
CA GLN A 119 5.41 -9.80 -11.35
C GLN A 119 5.71 -9.97 -9.86
N PHE A 120 4.69 -9.90 -8.99
CA PHE A 120 4.90 -9.83 -7.54
C PHE A 120 4.86 -11.16 -6.81
N GLN A 121 4.50 -12.28 -7.45
CA GLN A 121 4.50 -13.62 -6.82
C GLN A 121 5.85 -14.03 -6.22
N HIS A 122 6.94 -13.39 -6.65
CA HIS A 122 8.30 -13.63 -6.15
C HIS A 122 8.86 -12.44 -5.37
N LEU A 123 8.02 -11.48 -4.95
CA LEU A 123 8.44 -10.42 -4.05
C LEU A 123 8.63 -11.00 -2.63
N PRO A 124 9.80 -10.82 -1.98
CA PRO A 124 10.06 -11.42 -0.66
C PRO A 124 9.34 -10.71 0.49
N THR A 125 8.58 -9.68 0.16
CA THR A 125 7.99 -8.72 1.07
C THR A 125 6.49 -8.67 0.81
N PRO A 126 5.62 -8.74 1.84
CA PRO A 126 4.17 -8.66 1.67
C PRO A 126 3.75 -7.42 0.89
N ILE A 127 2.88 -7.59 -0.10
CA ILE A 127 2.30 -6.49 -0.90
C ILE A 127 0.79 -6.43 -0.72
N PHE A 128 0.22 -5.23 -0.64
CA PHE A 128 -1.24 -5.01 -0.63
C PHE A 128 -1.62 -3.77 -1.44
N PHE A 129 -2.90 -3.62 -1.79
CA PHE A 129 -3.35 -2.38 -2.41
C PHE A 129 -3.61 -1.29 -1.37
N SER A 130 -2.80 -0.22 -1.37
CA SER A 130 -3.03 0.96 -0.52
C SER A 130 -4.32 1.67 -0.90
N GLU A 131 -4.67 1.63 -2.18
CA GLU A 131 -5.90 2.19 -2.71
C GLU A 131 -6.42 1.33 -3.87
N TYR A 132 -7.73 1.12 -3.94
CA TYR A 132 -8.42 0.60 -5.12
C TYR A 132 -9.87 1.09 -5.13
N GLY A 133 -10.59 0.81 -6.22
CA GLY A 133 -12.02 1.10 -6.34
C GLY A 133 -12.31 2.20 -7.34
N THR A 134 -11.90 1.99 -8.59
CA THR A 134 -12.01 2.96 -9.69
C THR A 134 -13.43 3.43 -9.89
N THR A 135 -13.61 4.75 -9.93
CA THR A 135 -14.87 5.36 -10.34
C THR A 135 -14.91 5.47 -11.87
N MET A 136 -16.04 5.16 -12.50
CA MET A 136 -16.21 5.42 -13.93
C MET A 136 -16.28 6.94 -14.18
N PRO A 137 -15.53 7.49 -15.16
CA PRO A 137 -15.52 8.92 -15.46
C PRO A 137 -16.78 9.41 -16.21
N THR A 138 -17.87 8.63 -16.21
CA THR A 138 -19.13 9.06 -16.81
C THR A 138 -19.75 10.21 -16.03
N TYR A 139 -19.49 11.41 -16.55
CA TYR A 139 -20.31 12.61 -16.56
C TYR A 139 -20.39 13.44 -15.26
N THR A 140 -19.96 14.70 -15.41
CA THR A 140 -20.52 15.92 -14.79
C THR A 140 -21.42 15.69 -13.57
N VAL A 141 -21.00 16.16 -12.39
CA VAL A 141 -21.72 16.60 -11.16
C VAL A 141 -23.27 16.43 -11.09
N SER A 142 -23.84 15.36 -11.62
CA SER A 142 -25.26 15.13 -11.79
C SER A 142 -25.52 13.73 -11.28
N ALA A 143 -25.65 13.62 -9.96
CA ALA A 143 -26.48 12.71 -9.14
C ALA A 143 -26.79 11.26 -9.60
N THR A 144 -26.15 10.74 -10.63
CA THR A 144 -26.45 9.48 -11.34
C THR A 144 -25.17 8.79 -11.81
N THR A 145 -24.04 9.04 -11.13
CA THR A 145 -22.87 8.17 -11.24
C THR A 145 -23.32 6.75 -10.91
N GLU A 146 -23.18 5.82 -11.85
CA GLU A 146 -23.37 4.41 -11.56
C GLU A 146 -22.54 4.06 -10.32
N SER A 147 -23.22 3.55 -9.29
CA SER A 147 -22.55 3.20 -8.03
C SER A 147 -21.53 2.10 -8.29
N ARG A 148 -20.35 2.19 -7.66
CA ARG A 148 -19.34 1.15 -7.80
C ARG A 148 -19.87 -0.17 -7.24
N GLU A 149 -19.74 -1.23 -8.01
CA GLU A 149 -20.17 -2.57 -7.60
C GLU A 149 -19.12 -3.33 -6.78
N PHE A 150 -17.88 -2.84 -6.75
CA PHE A 150 -16.74 -3.43 -6.03
C PHE A 150 -16.48 -4.91 -6.35
N THR A 151 -16.69 -5.31 -7.61
CA THR A 151 -16.37 -6.67 -8.08
C THR A 151 -14.91 -7.04 -7.88
N GLU A 152 -14.02 -6.06 -7.93
CA GLU A 152 -12.60 -6.15 -7.65
C GLU A 152 -12.29 -6.53 -6.21
N THR A 153 -13.14 -6.18 -5.24
CA THR A 153 -13.00 -6.65 -3.85
C THR A 153 -13.12 -8.17 -3.80
N SER A 154 -14.09 -8.76 -4.52
CA SER A 154 -14.23 -10.21 -4.59
C SER A 154 -13.02 -10.86 -5.29
N ALA A 155 -12.44 -10.22 -6.30
CA ALA A 155 -11.25 -10.72 -6.96
C ALA A 155 -10.01 -10.63 -6.06
N LEU A 156 -9.81 -9.51 -5.36
CA LEU A 156 -8.67 -9.26 -4.46
C LEU A 156 -8.57 -10.30 -3.34
N PHE A 157 -9.71 -10.75 -2.81
CA PHE A 157 -9.76 -11.77 -1.77
C PHE A 157 -9.97 -13.20 -2.32
N SER A 158 -9.90 -13.39 -3.64
CA SER A 158 -9.94 -14.74 -4.23
C SER A 158 -8.58 -15.45 -4.10
N PRO A 159 -8.53 -16.81 -4.11
CA PRO A 159 -7.28 -17.58 -4.08
C PRO A 159 -6.28 -17.18 -5.17
N ALA A 160 -6.77 -16.70 -6.32
CA ALA A 160 -5.94 -16.22 -7.43
C ALA A 160 -5.17 -14.95 -7.08
N MET A 161 -5.64 -14.12 -6.14
CA MET A 161 -4.94 -12.90 -5.70
C MET A 161 -4.24 -13.10 -4.35
N THR A 162 -4.87 -13.80 -3.41
CA THR A 162 -4.38 -13.89 -2.02
C THR A 162 -3.04 -14.62 -1.88
N HIS A 163 -2.66 -15.40 -2.88
CA HIS A 163 -1.34 -16.06 -2.90
C HIS A 163 -0.19 -15.10 -3.22
N VAL A 164 -0.50 -13.85 -3.57
CA VAL A 164 0.49 -12.77 -3.80
C VAL A 164 0.16 -11.54 -2.95
N PHE A 165 -1.09 -11.09 -2.98
CA PHE A 165 -1.54 -9.86 -2.33
C PHE A 165 -2.16 -10.13 -0.95
N SER A 166 -1.80 -9.28 0.01
CA SER A 166 -2.26 -9.30 1.40
C SER A 166 -3.54 -8.47 1.61
N GLY A 167 -4.38 -8.32 0.58
CA GLY A 167 -5.61 -7.53 0.59
C GLY A 167 -5.42 -6.08 0.13
N GLY A 168 -6.24 -5.16 0.67
CA GLY A 168 -6.14 -3.74 0.33
C GLY A 168 -7.25 -2.86 0.88
N CYS A 169 -7.12 -1.55 0.68
CA CYS A 169 -8.02 -0.51 1.18
C CYS A 169 -8.80 0.16 0.04
N VAL A 170 -10.14 0.20 0.15
CA VAL A 170 -10.97 0.96 -0.79
C VAL A 170 -10.76 2.45 -0.58
N TYR A 171 -10.53 3.17 -1.67
CA TYR A 171 -10.51 4.63 -1.70
C TYR A 171 -11.90 5.17 -2.10
N GLU A 172 -12.60 5.96 -1.30
CA GLU A 172 -12.30 6.37 0.07
C GLU A 172 -13.58 6.42 0.92
N PHE A 173 -13.43 6.71 2.20
CA PHE A 173 -14.58 6.80 3.11
C PHE A 173 -15.38 8.08 2.90
N TRP A 174 -14.72 9.25 2.89
CA TRP A 174 -15.37 10.56 2.84
C TRP A 174 -15.50 11.10 1.42
N ARG A 175 -16.68 11.54 1.04
CA ARG A 175 -16.96 12.06 -0.31
C ARG A 175 -16.46 13.48 -0.43
N SER A 176 -15.46 13.64 -1.27
CA SER A 176 -14.96 14.91 -1.77
C SER A 176 -15.42 15.15 -3.21
N ARG A 177 -14.95 16.24 -3.82
CA ARG A 177 -15.20 16.60 -5.22
C ARG A 177 -14.67 15.57 -6.23
N ASN A 178 -13.78 14.68 -5.79
CA ASN A 178 -13.22 13.59 -6.58
C ASN A 178 -14.23 12.46 -6.88
N GLY A 179 -15.35 12.40 -6.16
CA GLY A 179 -16.40 11.39 -6.39
C GLY A 179 -16.14 10.00 -5.82
N TYR A 180 -15.05 9.79 -5.08
CA TYR A 180 -14.64 8.47 -4.57
C TYR A 180 -15.25 8.10 -3.21
N GLY A 181 -15.72 9.07 -2.43
CA GLY A 181 -16.19 8.75 -1.08
C GLY A 181 -17.57 8.11 -1.03
N MET A 182 -17.71 7.20 -0.06
CA MET A 182 -18.91 6.43 0.23
C MET A 182 -19.88 7.12 1.21
N LEU A 183 -19.41 8.14 1.94
CA LEU A 183 -20.20 8.90 2.91
C LEU A 183 -19.93 10.40 2.80
N GLN A 184 -20.93 11.25 3.06
CA GLN A 184 -20.76 12.71 3.12
C GLN A 184 -21.47 13.30 4.33
N VAL A 185 -20.84 14.25 5.03
CA VAL A 185 -21.54 15.10 6.00
C VAL A 185 -22.31 16.18 5.24
N PHE A 186 -23.61 16.32 5.50
CA PHE A 186 -24.56 17.04 4.63
C PHE A 186 -24.13 18.44 4.14
N GLN A 187 -24.10 18.61 2.81
CA GLN A 187 -24.22 19.90 2.08
C GLN A 187 -25.11 19.79 0.80
N GLY A 188 -26.11 18.88 0.78
CA GLY A 188 -27.09 18.72 -0.32
C GLY A 188 -26.66 17.79 -1.48
N GLY A 189 -27.51 16.83 -1.86
CA GLY A 189 -27.28 15.84 -2.95
C GLY A 189 -28.23 14.64 -2.90
N ALA A 190 -28.16 13.71 -3.87
CA ALA A 190 -28.99 12.49 -3.93
C ALA A 190 -28.61 11.47 -2.83
N ILE A 191 -29.62 10.84 -2.20
CA ILE A 191 -29.53 10.24 -0.85
C ILE A 191 -30.11 8.82 -0.86
N VAL A 192 -29.40 7.86 -0.25
CA VAL A 192 -29.94 6.51 0.04
C VAL A 192 -30.35 6.38 1.51
N GLU A 193 -29.54 6.88 2.44
CA GLU A 193 -29.86 6.87 3.88
C GLU A 193 -29.36 8.14 4.58
N LYS A 194 -30.12 8.65 5.56
CA LYS A 194 -29.71 9.70 6.50
C LYS A 194 -29.55 9.10 7.89
N ARG A 195 -28.37 9.22 8.49
CA ARG A 195 -28.16 8.89 9.91
C ARG A 195 -27.90 10.17 10.70
N ALA A 196 -28.69 10.40 11.74
CA ALA A 196 -28.42 11.47 12.70
C ALA A 196 -27.33 10.99 13.67
N GLY A 197 -26.30 11.81 13.85
CA GLY A 197 -25.26 11.60 14.85
C GLY A 197 -24.86 12.91 15.53
N PRO A 198 -23.96 12.86 16.53
CA PRO A 198 -23.50 14.05 17.27
C PRO A 198 -22.87 15.14 16.38
N LEU A 199 -22.40 14.75 15.19
CA LEU A 199 -21.73 15.62 14.20
C LEU A 199 -22.64 16.08 13.06
N GLY A 200 -23.95 15.75 13.09
CA GLY A 200 -24.94 16.15 12.08
C GLY A 200 -25.56 14.98 11.31
N ILE A 201 -26.04 15.25 10.10
CA ILE A 201 -26.65 14.25 9.21
C ILE A 201 -25.58 13.66 8.30
N MET A 202 -25.38 12.35 8.40
CA MET A 202 -24.51 11.58 7.52
C MET A 202 -25.31 11.04 6.33
N LEU A 203 -24.83 11.34 5.12
CA LEU A 203 -25.34 10.80 3.87
C LEU A 203 -24.54 9.54 3.52
N VAL A 204 -25.25 8.43 3.31
CA VAL A 204 -24.65 7.15 2.92
C VAL A 204 -25.00 6.87 1.46
N TYR A 205 -23.99 6.61 0.62
CA TYR A 205 -24.16 6.32 -0.80
C TYR A 205 -24.30 4.82 -1.08
N ALA A 206 -24.84 4.45 -2.24
CA ALA A 206 -24.96 3.06 -2.67
C ALA A 206 -23.64 2.29 -2.64
N ASP A 207 -22.52 2.97 -2.94
CA ASP A 207 -21.17 2.42 -2.85
C ASP A 207 -20.88 1.79 -1.48
N PHE A 208 -21.34 2.39 -0.38
CA PHE A 208 -21.14 1.84 0.97
C PHE A 208 -21.76 0.44 1.11
N PHE A 209 -23.01 0.29 0.67
CA PHE A 209 -23.72 -0.99 0.75
C PHE A 209 -23.16 -2.03 -0.22
N ASN A 210 -22.75 -1.59 -1.42
CA ASN A 210 -22.12 -2.46 -2.40
C ASN A 210 -20.80 -3.01 -1.86
N TYR A 211 -19.93 -2.13 -1.32
CA TYR A 211 -18.68 -2.54 -0.71
C TYR A 211 -18.91 -3.46 0.49
N GLN A 212 -19.84 -3.10 1.39
CA GLN A 212 -20.19 -3.93 2.55
C GLN A 212 -20.61 -5.34 2.13
N LYS A 213 -21.45 -5.46 1.10
CA LYS A 213 -21.91 -6.75 0.57
C LYS A 213 -20.74 -7.55 0.00
N ARG A 214 -19.86 -6.93 -0.79
CA ARG A 214 -18.69 -7.58 -1.40
C ARG A 214 -17.68 -8.04 -0.36
N LEU A 215 -17.43 -7.21 0.65
CA LEU A 215 -16.53 -7.53 1.75
C LEU A 215 -17.08 -8.66 2.62
N ALA A 216 -18.38 -8.67 2.90
CA ALA A 216 -19.02 -9.78 3.62
C ALA A 216 -18.89 -11.10 2.85
N ALA A 217 -19.15 -11.10 1.54
CA ALA A 217 -18.97 -12.30 0.72
C ALA A 217 -17.51 -12.76 0.64
N ALA A 218 -16.54 -11.84 0.64
CA ALA A 218 -15.11 -12.17 0.63
C ALA A 218 -14.63 -12.88 1.89
N ARG A 219 -15.29 -12.68 3.04
CA ARG A 219 -14.94 -13.36 4.31
C ARG A 219 -15.23 -14.86 4.31
N GLU A 220 -16.13 -15.31 3.43
CA GLU A 220 -16.49 -16.72 3.28
C GLU A 220 -15.54 -17.47 2.33
N VAL A 221 -14.55 -16.77 1.77
CA VAL A 221 -13.57 -17.34 0.83
C VAL A 221 -12.27 -17.63 1.58
N GLU A 222 -11.86 -18.89 1.58
CA GLU A 222 -10.57 -19.29 2.15
C GLU A 222 -9.40 -18.71 1.34
N PRO A 223 -8.51 -17.92 1.96
CA PRO A 223 -7.38 -17.35 1.26
C PRO A 223 -6.31 -18.41 1.01
N ASN A 224 -5.74 -18.42 -0.20
CA ASN A 224 -4.51 -19.15 -0.48
C ASN A 224 -3.34 -18.30 0.03
N THR A 225 -2.91 -18.47 1.29
CA THR A 225 -1.81 -17.69 1.86
C THR A 225 -0.46 -18.41 1.69
N LEU A 226 0.61 -17.65 1.39
CA LEU A 226 1.99 -18.12 1.21
C LEU A 226 2.66 -18.82 2.42
N ALA A 227 1.93 -19.13 3.49
CA ALA A 227 2.43 -19.93 4.61
C ALA A 227 3.00 -21.30 4.16
N ALA A 228 2.67 -21.77 2.96
CA ALA A 228 3.12 -23.05 2.41
C ALA A 228 4.41 -23.00 1.55
N HIS A 229 4.93 -21.83 1.17
CA HIS A 229 6.05 -21.75 0.20
C HIS A 229 7.10 -20.71 0.58
N THR A 230 7.79 -20.91 1.70
CA THR A 230 9.06 -20.22 1.98
C THR A 230 10.23 -20.89 1.26
N ASP A 231 10.10 -21.18 -0.04
CA ASP A 231 11.24 -21.65 -0.82
C ASP A 231 12.09 -20.46 -1.27
N ARG A 232 13.10 -20.15 -0.46
CA ARG A 232 14.08 -19.08 -0.69
C ARG A 232 14.81 -19.23 -2.04
N THR A 233 14.84 -20.43 -2.65
CA THR A 233 15.57 -20.68 -3.90
C THR A 233 14.90 -20.11 -5.16
N GLY A 234 13.60 -19.80 -5.11
CA GLY A 234 12.90 -19.09 -6.18
C GLY A 234 13.31 -17.61 -6.25
N TYR A 235 13.53 -17.00 -5.08
CA TYR A 235 13.88 -15.59 -4.95
C TYR A 235 15.26 -15.25 -5.55
N GLU A 236 16.25 -16.09 -5.31
CA GLU A 236 17.61 -15.92 -5.84
C GLU A 236 17.67 -16.07 -7.37
N ARG A 237 16.79 -16.88 -7.96
CA ARG A 237 16.72 -17.01 -9.43
C ARG A 237 16.09 -15.78 -10.10
N VAL A 238 15.07 -15.18 -9.50
CA VAL A 238 14.49 -13.92 -9.99
C VAL A 238 15.51 -12.78 -9.89
N PHE A 239 16.36 -12.78 -8.86
CA PHE A 239 17.46 -11.82 -8.71
C PHE A 239 18.42 -11.81 -9.91
N GLU A 240 18.65 -12.97 -10.55
CA GLU A 240 19.47 -13.05 -11.76
C GLU A 240 18.74 -12.54 -13.01
N THR A 241 17.39 -12.55 -13.01
CA THR A 241 16.57 -12.18 -14.17
C THR A 241 16.16 -10.71 -14.20
N VAL A 242 15.99 -10.07 -13.03
CA VAL A 242 15.87 -8.60 -12.95
C VAL A 242 17.19 -8.04 -13.46
N GLN A 243 17.16 -7.36 -14.61
CA GLN A 243 18.40 -6.95 -15.26
C GLN A 243 19.24 -6.12 -14.29
N ARG A 244 20.38 -6.68 -13.87
CA ARG A 244 21.37 -6.05 -12.99
C ARG A 244 21.68 -4.60 -13.35
N ARG A 245 21.49 -4.20 -14.61
CA ARG A 245 21.70 -2.82 -15.10
C ARG A 245 20.79 -1.80 -14.40
N ASP A 246 19.49 -2.04 -14.29
CA ASP A 246 18.55 -1.03 -13.79
C ASP A 246 18.71 -0.79 -12.27
N ILE A 247 19.19 -1.80 -11.55
CA ILE A 247 19.56 -1.71 -10.12
C ILE A 247 20.96 -1.11 -9.94
N ALA A 248 21.93 -1.45 -10.80
CA ALA A 248 23.30 -0.92 -10.71
C ALA A 248 23.35 0.60 -10.93
N ASP A 249 22.45 1.14 -11.75
CA ASP A 249 22.36 2.58 -12.04
C ASP A 249 21.74 3.39 -10.88
N MET A 250 21.16 2.74 -9.85
CA MET A 250 20.59 3.45 -8.69
C MET A 250 21.68 4.05 -7.76
N GLY A 251 22.92 3.54 -7.83
CA GLY A 251 24.03 3.99 -6.99
C GLY A 251 24.15 3.30 -5.63
N GLU A 252 25.18 3.67 -4.87
CA GLU A 252 25.46 3.09 -3.55
C GLU A 252 24.53 3.61 -2.46
N VAL A 253 24.15 2.74 -1.51
CA VAL A 253 23.38 3.13 -0.33
C VAL A 253 24.28 3.95 0.59
N PRO A 254 23.96 5.22 0.87
CA PRO A 254 24.78 6.02 1.77
C PRO A 254 24.76 5.45 3.21
N ASP A 255 25.78 5.76 3.99
CA ASP A 255 25.88 5.28 5.37
C ASP A 255 24.70 5.71 6.23
N SER A 256 24.29 6.97 6.11
CA SER A 256 23.09 7.51 6.75
C SER A 256 22.68 8.81 6.04
N PRO A 257 21.37 9.09 5.88
CA PRO A 257 20.88 10.41 5.49
C PRO A 257 21.02 11.48 6.59
N ILE A 258 21.51 11.14 7.78
CA ILE A 258 21.67 12.07 8.92
C ILE A 258 23.02 11.95 9.62
N ASP A 259 23.42 13.04 10.28
CA ASP A 259 24.52 13.03 11.22
C ASP A 259 24.02 12.57 12.60
N TRP A 260 24.25 11.30 12.91
CA TRP A 260 23.88 10.70 14.20
C TRP A 260 24.56 11.36 15.40
N ALA A 261 25.75 11.94 15.23
CA ALA A 261 26.48 12.59 16.33
C ALA A 261 25.78 13.88 16.80
N GLN A 262 25.08 14.56 15.90
CA GLN A 262 24.25 15.72 16.25
C GLN A 262 22.94 15.32 16.94
N PHE A 263 22.47 14.09 16.73
CA PHE A 263 21.18 13.64 17.25
C PHE A 263 21.25 13.10 18.69
N ILE A 264 22.35 12.48 19.09
CA ILE A 264 22.56 11.94 20.45
C ILE A 264 22.68 13.05 21.52
N ASN A 265 22.96 14.29 21.11
CA ASN A 265 23.16 15.44 21.99
C ASN A 265 21.90 16.31 22.19
N LEU A 266 20.71 15.80 21.81
CA LEU A 266 19.40 16.44 22.01
C LEU A 266 18.55 15.59 22.96
#